data_AF-A0A956IBW4-F1
#
_entry.id   AF-A0A956IBW4-F1
#
_cell.length_a   1.000
_cell.length_b   1.000
_cell.length_c   1.000
_cell.angle_alpha   90.00
_cell.angle_beta   90.00
_cell.angle_gamma   90.00
#
_symmetry.space_group_name_H-M   'P 1'
#
loop_
_entity.id
_entity.type
_entity.pdbx_description
1 polymer ?
#
loop_
_entity_poly.entity_id
_entity_poly.type
_entity_poly.pdbx_seq_one_letter_code
_entity_poly.pdbx_strand_id
1 'polypeptide(L)'
;ADEGVFALVLMAWSALGASLGPLLVLRLAGRPVARPTALAMMAAGVFTVFAWSELGLSGAVFELLPGMAAAFVAYGLAPLLWRPARTEVAP
;
A
#
# COMPACT_ATOMS: atom_id res chain seq x y z
N ALA A 1 -24.12 13.17 15.87
CA ALA A 1 -24.48 12.28 14.74
C ALA A 1 -23.50 12.52 13.59
N ASP A 2 -22.23 12.74 13.95
CA ASP A 2 -21.21 13.39 13.10
C ASP A 2 -20.02 12.45 12.87
N GLU A 3 -19.97 11.33 13.61
CA GLU A 3 -19.01 10.24 13.43
C GLU A 3 -19.01 9.67 12.01
N GLY A 4 -20.12 9.72 11.28
CA GLY A 4 -20.24 9.07 9.96
C GLY A 4 -19.33 9.67 8.90
N VAL A 5 -19.30 11.00 8.75
CA VAL A 5 -18.49 11.67 7.72
C VAL A 5 -17.02 11.69 8.12
N PHE A 6 -16.73 11.94 9.39
CA PHE A 6 -15.35 11.94 9.89
C PHE A 6 -14.71 10.55 9.77
N ALA A 7 -15.45 9.48 10.08
CA ALA A 7 -14.99 8.10 9.87
C ALA A 7 -14.76 7.80 8.38
N LEU A 8 -15.66 8.25 7.49
CA LEU A 8 -15.49 8.08 6.04
C LEU A 8 -14.22 8.77 5.51
N VAL A 9 -13.94 9.99 5.98
CA VAL A 9 -12.74 10.74 5.59
C VAL A 9 -11.48 10.07 6.14
N LEU A 10 -11.48 9.61 7.39
CA LEU A 10 -10.36 8.89 7.99
C LEU A 10 -10.05 7.56 7.25
N MET A 11 -11.08 6.83 6.85
CA MET A 11 -10.95 5.62 6.04
C MET A 11 -10.34 5.94 4.67
N ALA A 12 -10.85 6.97 3.97
CA ALA A 12 -10.33 7.39 2.67
C ALA A 12 -8.86 7.87 2.76
N TRP A 13 -8.54 8.64 3.79
CA TRP A 13 -7.18 9.09 4.08
C TRP A 13 -6.24 7.92 4.37
N SER A 14 -6.70 6.94 5.15
CA SER A 14 -5.93 5.74 5.46
C SER A 14 -5.65 4.88 4.22
N ALA A 15 -6.65 4.70 3.35
CA ALA A 15 -6.49 4.01 2.07
C ALA A 15 -5.47 4.73 1.15
N LEU A 16 -5.54 6.06 1.10
CA LEU A 16 -4.62 6.88 0.32
C LEU A 16 -3.19 6.80 0.88
N GLY A 17 -3.02 6.89 2.19
CA GLY A 17 -1.73 6.73 2.86
C GLY A 17 -1.15 5.32 2.74
N ALA A 18 -1.99 4.28 2.79
CA ALA A 18 -1.54 2.89 2.68
C ALA A 18 -1.11 2.50 1.25
N SER A 19 -1.70 3.13 0.23
CA SER A 19 -1.34 2.91 -1.16
C SER A 19 -0.14 3.75 -1.60
N LEU A 20 -0.12 5.04 -1.24
CA LEU A 20 0.94 5.97 -1.64
C LEU A 20 2.15 5.94 -0.71
N GLY A 21 1.95 5.82 0.60
CA GLY A 21 3.00 5.83 1.63
C GLY A 21 4.15 4.86 1.35
N PRO A 22 3.90 3.54 1.23
CA PRO A 22 4.96 2.58 0.96
C PRO A 22 5.63 2.80 -0.40
N LEU A 23 4.87 3.23 -1.41
CA LEU A 23 5.41 3.58 -2.73
C LEU A 23 6.38 4.77 -2.65
N LEU A 24 5.98 5.83 -1.93
CA LEU A 24 6.81 7.02 -1.69
C LEU A 24 8.04 6.69 -0.84
N VAL A 25 7.90 5.90 0.23
CA VAL A 25 9.02 5.48 1.07
C VAL A 25 10.04 4.69 0.26
N LEU A 26 9.61 3.77 -0.59
CA LEU A 26 10.51 3.00 -1.46
C LEU A 26 11.19 3.87 -2.53
N ARG A 27 10.48 4.84 -3.09
CA ARG A 27 11.04 5.83 -4.03
C ARG A 27 12.09 6.73 -3.36
N LEU A 28 11.80 7.20 -2.15
CA LEU A 28 12.74 8.01 -1.34
C LEU A 28 13.95 7.19 -0.88
N ALA A 29 13.77 5.89 -0.61
CA ALA A 29 14.85 4.97 -0.29
C ALA A 29 15.74 4.60 -1.51
N GLY A 30 15.51 5.20 -2.68
CA GLY A 30 16.30 4.96 -3.89
C GLY A 30 16.12 3.56 -4.48
N ARG A 31 15.06 2.83 -4.09
CA ARG A 31 14.81 1.48 -4.59
C ARG A 31 14.11 1.54 -5.96
N PRO A 32 14.61 0.82 -6.98
CA PRO A 32 13.91 0.72 -8.25
C PRO A 32 12.62 -0.08 -8.06
N VAL A 33 11.47 0.56 -8.29
CA VAL A 33 10.15 -0.09 -8.27
C VAL A 33 9.68 -0.24 -9.71
N ALA A 34 9.59 -1.48 -10.18
CA ALA A 34 9.07 -1.76 -11.52
C ALA A 34 7.58 -1.40 -11.62
N ARG A 35 7.11 -1.01 -12.81
CA ARG A 35 5.70 -0.66 -13.07
C ARG A 35 4.70 -1.72 -12.56
N PRO A 36 4.87 -3.04 -12.82
CA PRO A 36 3.95 -4.05 -12.31
C PRO A 36 4.02 -4.20 -10.78
N THR A 37 5.20 -4.07 -10.20
CA THR A 37 5.40 -4.09 -8.74
C THR A 37 4.69 -2.92 -8.06
N ALA A 38 4.77 -1.72 -8.62
CA ALA A 38 4.07 -0.54 -8.13
C ALA A 38 2.55 -0.76 -8.11
N LEU A 39 1.99 -1.34 -9.18
CA LEU A 39 0.56 -1.64 -9.26
C LEU A 39 0.15 -2.69 -8.22
N ALA A 40 0.94 -3.75 -8.08
CA ALA A 40 0.69 -4.81 -7.09
C ALA A 40 0.73 -4.27 -5.65
N MET A 41 1.67 -3.37 -5.35
CA MET A 41 1.75 -2.70 -4.06
C MET A 41 0.54 -1.82 -3.77
N MET A 42 0.12 -1.00 -4.74
CA MET A 42 -1.06 -0.14 -4.60
C MET A 42 -2.32 -1.00 -4.38
N ALA A 43 -2.48 -2.07 -5.16
CA ALA A 43 -3.60 -3.01 -5.02
C ALA A 43 -3.58 -3.71 -3.65
N ALA A 44 -2.43 -4.22 -3.21
CA ALA A 44 -2.29 -4.88 -1.91
C ALA A 44 -2.59 -3.94 -0.74
N GLY A 45 -2.14 -2.68 -0.80
CA GLY A 45 -2.44 -1.66 0.22
C GLY A 45 -3.94 -1.39 0.32
N VAL A 46 -4.61 -1.16 -0.82
CA VAL A 46 -6.06 -0.93 -0.86
C VAL A 46 -6.83 -2.16 -0.39
N PHE A 47 -6.48 -3.35 -0.87
CA PHE A 47 -7.18 -4.59 -0.51
C PHE A 47 -7.06 -4.90 0.98
N THR A 48 -5.88 -4.64 1.55
CA THR A 48 -5.65 -4.84 2.99
C THR A 48 -6.45 -3.84 3.82
N VAL A 49 -6.52 -2.57 3.42
CA VAL A 49 -7.36 -1.57 4.11
C VAL A 49 -8.83 -1.96 4.07
N PHE A 50 -9.34 -2.40 2.92
CA PHE A 50 -10.72 -2.90 2.79
C PHE A 50 -10.97 -4.14 3.66
N ALA A 51 -10.09 -5.14 3.59
CA ALA A 51 -10.20 -6.35 4.41
C ALA A 51 -10.17 -6.02 5.90
N TRP A 52 -9.32 -5.08 6.33
CA TRP A 52 -9.22 -4.67 7.73
C TRP A 52 -10.42 -3.86 8.21
N SER A 53 -11.06 -3.11 7.31
CA SER A 53 -12.28 -2.36 7.61
C SER A 53 -13.49 -3.29 7.85
N GLU A 54 -13.62 -4.37 7.05
CA GLU A 54 -14.64 -5.41 7.25
C GLU A 54 -14.52 -6.14 8.61
N LEU A 55 -13.30 -6.22 9.15
CA LEU A 55 -13.03 -6.84 10.45
C LEU A 55 -13.47 -5.99 11.66
N GLY A 56 -14.00 -4.78 11.45
CA GLY A 56 -14.55 -3.93 12.52
C GLY A 56 -13.50 -3.42 13.53
N LEU A 57 -12.21 -3.54 13.20
CA LEU A 57 -11.09 -3.10 14.02
C LEU A 57 -10.73 -1.61 13.83
N SER A 58 -11.51 -0.89 13.01
CA SER A 58 -11.34 0.53 12.65
C SER A 58 -11.32 1.48 13.86
N GLY A 59 -11.81 1.04 15.02
CA GLY A 59 -11.80 1.81 16.28
C GLY A 59 -10.55 1.63 17.16
N ALA A 60 -9.70 0.62 16.93
CA ALA A 60 -8.60 0.28 17.84
C ALA A 60 -7.20 0.44 17.23
N VAL A 61 -7.05 0.23 15.91
CA VAL A 61 -5.78 0.36 15.19
C VAL A 61 -6.04 1.03 13.84
N PHE A 62 -5.31 2.11 13.55
CA PHE A 62 -5.41 2.80 12.25
C PHE A 62 -5.22 1.81 11.10
N GLU A 63 -6.21 1.72 10.21
CA GLU A 63 -6.23 0.87 9.00
C GLU A 63 -4.99 1.12 8.11
N LEU A 64 -4.36 2.28 8.27
CA LEU A 64 -3.10 2.66 7.66
C LEU A 64 -1.93 1.72 8.00
N LEU A 65 -1.82 1.27 9.25
CA LEU A 65 -0.70 0.46 9.73
C LEU A 65 -0.63 -0.92 9.06
N PRO A 66 -1.72 -1.73 9.04
CA PRO A 66 -1.72 -3.01 8.32
C PRO A 66 -1.68 -2.81 6.80
N GLY A 67 -2.33 -1.78 6.26
CA GLY A 67 -2.28 -1.47 4.83
C GLY A 67 -0.85 -1.18 4.34
N MET A 68 -0.10 -0.38 5.11
CA MET A 68 1.30 -0.10 4.82
C MET A 68 2.18 -1.35 4.97
N ALA A 69 1.97 -2.15 6.03
CA ALA A 69 2.71 -3.39 6.23
C ALA A 69 2.48 -4.39 5.09
N ALA A 70 1.24 -4.57 4.65
CA ALA A 70 0.91 -5.47 3.54
C ALA A 70 1.48 -4.99 2.21
N ALA A 71 1.51 -3.69 1.94
CA ALA A 71 2.18 -3.15 0.76
C ALA A 71 3.71 -3.36 0.80
N PHE A 72 4.34 -3.31 1.98
CA PHE A 72 5.75 -3.70 2.15
C PHE A 72 5.97 -5.20 1.93
N VAL A 73 5.09 -6.05 2.44
CA VAL A 73 5.13 -7.50 2.19
C VAL A 73 4.93 -7.79 0.69
N ALA A 74 4.00 -7.11 0.03
CA ALA A 74 3.78 -7.21 -1.40
C ALA A 74 5.00 -6.77 -2.20
N TYR A 75 5.73 -5.74 -1.76
CA TYR A 75 7.02 -5.37 -2.36
C TYR A 75 8.08 -6.46 -2.17
N GLY A 76 8.15 -7.08 -0.99
CA GLY A 76 9.07 -8.20 -0.72
C GLY A 76 8.75 -9.47 -1.52
N LEU A 77 7.47 -9.73 -1.78
CA LEU A 77 6.98 -10.85 -2.60
C LEU A 77 6.97 -10.55 -4.11
N ALA A 78 6.97 -9.28 -4.50
CA ALA A 78 7.00 -8.87 -5.90
C ALA A 78 8.20 -9.42 -6.70
N PRO A 79 9.44 -9.50 -6.19
CA PRO A 79 10.54 -10.13 -6.92
C PRO A 79 10.37 -11.66 -7.09
N LEU A 80 9.55 -12.30 -6.26
CA LEU A 80 9.19 -13.73 -6.41
C LEU A 80 8.16 -13.94 -7.53
N LEU A 81 7.23 -12.99 -7.68
CA LEU A 81 6.18 -13.00 -8.71
C LEU A 81 6.65 -12.43 -10.06
N TRP A 82 7.58 -11.48 -10.02
CA TRP A 82 8.16 -10.82 -11.20
C TRP A 82 9.67 -10.78 -11.08
N ARG A 83 10.36 -11.58 -11.90
CA ARG A 83 11.78 -11.36 -12.16
C ARG A 83 11.93 -9.94 -12.73
N PRO A 84 12.79 -9.08 -12.16
CA PRO A 84 12.98 -7.74 -12.68
C PRO A 84 13.42 -7.84 -14.14
N ALA A 85 12.61 -7.31 -15.05
CA ALA A 85 13.04 -7.11 -16.42
C ALA A 85 14.24 -6.17 -16.36
N ARG A 86 15.40 -6.68 -16.77
CA ARG A 86 16.65 -5.93 -16.85
C ARG A 86 16.33 -4.62 -17.56
N THR A 87 16.48 -3.49 -16.90
CA THR A 87 16.67 -2.23 -17.61
C THR A 87 18.02 -2.34 -18.27
N GLU A 88 17.95 -2.72 -19.54
CA GLU A 88 18.99 -2.64 -20.54
C GLU A 88 19.66 -1.27 -20.40
N VAL A 89 20.90 -1.31 -19.94
CA VAL A 89 21.86 -0.21 -20.03
C VAL A 89 21.98 0.11 -21.51
N ALA A 90 21.74 1.35 -21.91
CA ALA A 90 22.13 1.82 -23.23
C ALA A 90 22.83 3.18 -23.10
N PRO A 91 23.87 3.40 -23.93
CA PRO A 91 25.13 4.09 -23.61
C PRO A 91 25.07 5.62 -23.56
#